data_AF-A0A2V5N358-F1
#
_entry.id   AF-A0A2V5N358-F1
#
_cell.length_a   1.000
_cell.length_b   1.000
_cell.length_c   1.000
_cell.angle_alpha   90.00
_cell.angle_beta   90.00
_cell.angle_gamma   90.00
#
_symmetry.space_group_name_H-M   'P 1'
#
loop_
_entity.id
_entity.type
_entity.pdbx_description
1 polymer ?
#
loop_
_entity_poly.entity_id
_entity_poly.type
_entity_poly.pdbx_seq_one_letter_code
_entity_poly.pdbx_strand_id
1 'polypeptide(L)'
;GDPYAAFLPPALQTNADGEAPFERAVVFVTEHSLKGTPRSPQEYASPLLLLSGEEYLRITFAELHQKICDALRGNRSPIVAEVLLPDGSHHIIRGRKK
;
A
#
# COMPACT_ATOMS: atom_id res chain seq x y z
N GLY A 1 -9.37 18.24 29.10
CA GLY A 1 -9.38 17.48 27.83
C GLY A 1 -8.33 16.39 27.93
N ASP A 2 -8.55 15.24 27.27
CA ASP A 2 -7.57 14.15 27.25
C ASP A 2 -6.26 14.61 26.58
N PRO A 3 -5.12 14.62 27.29
CA PRO A 3 -3.84 15.07 26.74
C PRO A 3 -3.32 14.17 25.61
N TYR A 4 -3.88 12.96 25.46
CA TYR A 4 -3.51 12.00 24.43
C TYR A 4 -4.46 11.99 23.23
N ALA A 5 -5.55 12.77 23.26
CA ALA A 5 -6.52 12.83 22.15
C ALA A 5 -5.87 13.26 20.82
N ALA A 6 -4.79 14.04 20.89
CA ALA A 6 -4.01 14.41 19.73
C ALA A 6 -3.11 13.27 19.21
N PHE A 7 -2.88 12.19 19.95
CA PHE A 7 -1.98 11.09 19.56
C PHE A 7 -2.72 9.79 19.26
N LEU A 8 -3.92 9.63 19.81
CA LEU A 8 -4.73 8.46 19.61
C LEU A 8 -5.41 8.51 18.23
N PRO A 9 -5.39 7.38 17.48
CA PRO A 9 -6.15 7.31 16.24
C PRO A 9 -7.66 7.38 16.55
N PRO A 10 -8.52 7.85 15.62
CA PRO A 10 -9.95 8.04 15.87
C PRO A 10 -10.60 6.76 16.43
N ALA A 11 -11.54 6.86 17.38
CA ALA A 11 -12.19 5.69 17.95
C ALA A 11 -12.89 4.83 16.88
N LEU A 12 -12.86 3.50 17.04
CA LEU A 12 -13.61 2.56 16.22
C LEU A 12 -14.84 2.07 16.96
N GLN A 13 -15.85 1.65 16.20
CA GLN A 13 -16.88 0.79 16.74
C GLN A 13 -16.33 -0.63 16.90
N THR A 14 -16.53 -1.20 18.09
CA THR A 14 -16.12 -2.55 18.45
C THR A 14 -17.29 -3.30 19.08
N ASN A 15 -17.23 -4.62 19.10
CA ASN A 15 -18.13 -5.44 19.91
C ASN A 15 -17.80 -5.31 21.41
N ALA A 16 -18.53 -6.03 22.26
CA ALA A 16 -18.34 -6.01 23.72
C ALA A 16 -16.94 -6.48 24.16
N ASP A 17 -16.26 -7.26 23.32
CA ASP A 17 -14.92 -7.80 23.56
C ASP A 17 -13.80 -6.88 23.01
N GLY A 18 -14.17 -5.75 22.38
CA GLY A 18 -13.22 -4.79 21.83
C GLY A 18 -12.72 -5.11 20.42
N GLU A 19 -13.35 -6.07 19.74
CA GLU A 19 -12.99 -6.45 18.37
C GLU A 19 -13.75 -5.62 17.35
N ALA A 20 -13.04 -5.16 16.32
CA ALA A 20 -13.64 -4.55 15.14
C ALA A 20 -13.92 -5.64 14.09
N PRO A 21 -14.96 -5.49 13.25
CA PRO A 21 -15.27 -6.46 12.20
C PRO A 21 -14.15 -6.56 11.14
N PHE A 22 -13.36 -5.51 10.99
CA PHE A 22 -12.22 -5.42 10.10
C PHE A 22 -11.10 -4.62 10.74
N GLU A 23 -9.87 -4.82 10.24
CA GLU A 23 -8.76 -3.93 10.53
C GLU A 23 -9.08 -2.49 10.10
N ARG A 24 -8.41 -1.50 10.71
CA ARG A 24 -8.61 -0.08 10.37
C ARG A 24 -8.27 0.19 8.91
N ALA A 25 -7.08 -0.23 8.53
CA ALA A 25 -6.49 -0.04 7.23
C ALA A 25 -5.27 -0.97 7.10
N VAL A 26 -4.93 -1.30 5.88
CA VAL A 26 -3.67 -1.96 5.53
C VAL A 26 -2.85 -1.01 4.68
N VAL A 27 -1.65 -0.71 5.17
CA VAL A 27 -0.75 0.28 4.56
C VAL A 27 0.47 -0.45 4.01
N PHE A 28 0.64 -0.41 2.69
CA PHE A 28 1.83 -0.90 2.02
C PHE A 28 2.81 0.25 1.85
N VAL A 29 4.07 0.00 2.20
CA VAL A 29 5.13 1.01 2.18
C VAL A 29 6.37 0.48 1.50
N THR A 30 7.19 1.40 1.01
CA THR A 30 8.55 1.11 0.54
C THR A 30 9.55 1.72 1.52
N GLU A 31 10.83 1.39 1.35
CA GLU A 31 11.91 2.05 2.08
C GLU A 31 11.93 3.59 1.90
N HIS A 32 11.30 4.10 0.83
CA HIS A 32 11.21 5.53 0.53
C HIS A 32 9.88 6.18 0.96
N SER A 33 8.96 5.42 1.56
CA SER A 33 7.68 5.98 1.99
C SER A 33 7.86 6.96 3.15
N LEU A 34 7.37 8.19 2.97
CA LEU A 34 7.48 9.26 3.96
C LEU A 34 6.53 9.00 5.13
N LYS A 35 7.06 9.06 6.37
CA LYS A 35 6.24 9.05 7.59
C LYS A 35 5.37 10.32 7.65
N GLY A 36 4.15 10.15 8.14
CA GLY A 36 3.17 11.22 8.23
C GLY A 36 3.51 12.21 9.33
N THR A 37 3.54 11.73 10.57
CA THR A 37 3.83 12.54 11.73
C THR A 37 4.59 11.73 12.81
N PRO A 38 5.34 12.39 13.71
CA PRO A 38 5.86 11.74 14.92
C PRO A 38 4.76 11.23 15.87
N ARG A 39 3.54 11.73 15.66
CA ARG A 39 2.36 11.56 16.52
C ARG A 39 1.79 10.14 16.46
N SER A 40 1.91 9.47 15.31
CA SER A 40 1.44 8.10 15.11
C SER A 40 2.49 7.29 14.33
N PRO A 41 3.10 6.26 14.95
CA PRO A 41 4.11 5.42 14.30
C PRO A 41 3.61 4.72 13.03
N GLN A 42 2.30 4.61 12.84
CA GLN A 42 1.66 3.92 11.72
C GLN A 42 1.15 4.88 10.64
N GLU A 43 1.38 6.19 10.81
CA GLU A 43 0.97 7.20 9.84
C GLU A 43 2.05 7.41 8.76
N TYR A 44 1.63 7.44 7.50
CA TYR A 44 2.48 7.67 6.34
C TYR A 44 1.87 8.77 5.48
N ALA A 45 2.67 9.77 5.10
CA ALA A 45 2.24 10.87 4.23
C ALA A 45 2.07 10.40 2.77
N SER A 46 2.88 9.43 2.36
CA SER A 46 2.86 8.89 1.00
C SER A 46 3.12 7.38 1.03
N PRO A 47 2.14 6.57 1.47
CA PRO A 47 2.22 5.12 1.36
C PRO A 47 2.19 4.70 -0.13
N LEU A 48 2.71 3.51 -0.43
CA LEU A 48 2.66 2.95 -1.77
C LEU A 48 1.22 2.60 -2.18
N LEU A 49 0.49 1.97 -1.25
CA LEU A 49 -0.91 1.59 -1.42
C LEU A 49 -1.58 1.63 -0.05
N LEU A 50 -2.79 2.18 0.00
CA LEU A 50 -3.64 2.20 1.18
C LEU A 50 -4.94 1.49 0.84
N LEU A 51 -5.33 0.52 1.67
CA LEU A 51 -6.62 -0.15 1.63
C LEU A 51 -7.29 0.02 3.00
N SER A 52 -8.60 0.15 3.03
CA SER A 52 -9.36 -0.11 4.26
C SER A 52 -9.22 -1.59 4.65
N GLY A 53 -9.42 -1.92 5.93
CA GLY A 53 -9.37 -3.35 6.32
C GLY A 53 -10.49 -4.17 5.69
N GLU A 54 -11.65 -3.57 5.39
CA GLU A 54 -12.71 -4.25 4.65
C GLU A 54 -12.29 -4.55 3.21
N GLU A 55 -11.72 -3.58 2.48
CA GLU A 55 -11.20 -3.80 1.14
C GLU A 55 -10.14 -4.90 1.14
N TYR A 56 -9.22 -4.87 2.11
CA TYR A 56 -8.18 -5.88 2.22
C TYR A 56 -8.73 -7.28 2.55
N LEU A 57 -9.76 -7.39 3.39
CA LEU A 57 -10.37 -8.69 3.68
C LEU A 57 -11.05 -9.30 2.45
N ARG A 58 -11.63 -8.47 1.59
CA ARG A 58 -12.45 -8.91 0.45
C ARG A 58 -11.66 -9.10 -0.84
N ILE A 59 -10.51 -8.46 -0.99
CA ILE A 59 -9.72 -8.50 -2.22
C ILE A 59 -9.10 -9.87 -2.44
N THR A 60 -9.05 -10.32 -3.69
CA THR A 60 -8.29 -11.53 -4.04
C THR A 60 -6.79 -11.24 -4.07
N PHE A 61 -5.96 -12.27 -3.90
CA PHE A 61 -4.52 -12.12 -4.04
C PHE A 61 -4.11 -11.57 -5.42
N ALA A 62 -4.77 -12.01 -6.49
CA ALA A 62 -4.47 -11.56 -7.85
C ALA A 62 -4.71 -10.05 -8.04
N GLU A 63 -5.83 -9.54 -7.51
CA GLU A 63 -6.16 -8.12 -7.56
C GLU A 63 -5.21 -7.29 -6.67
N LEU A 64 -4.88 -7.80 -5.48
CA LEU A 64 -3.92 -7.15 -4.58
C LEU A 64 -2.54 -7.04 -5.26
N HIS A 65 -2.06 -8.15 -5.82
CA HIS A 65 -0.80 -8.20 -6.56
C HIS A 65 -0.80 -7.19 -7.71
N GLN A 66 -1.86 -7.14 -8.50
CA GLN A 66 -2.00 -6.18 -9.59
C GLN A 66 -1.94 -4.73 -9.09
N LYS A 67 -2.68 -4.39 -8.03
CA LYS A 67 -2.67 -3.04 -7.43
C LYS A 67 -1.28 -2.64 -6.93
N ILE A 68 -0.55 -3.55 -6.29
CA ILE A 68 0.82 -3.30 -5.82
C ILE A 68 1.75 -3.07 -7.04
N CYS A 69 1.67 -3.93 -8.06
CA CYS A 69 2.47 -3.77 -9.27
C CYS A 69 2.16 -2.46 -10.00
N ASP A 70 0.90 -2.04 -10.04
CA ASP A 70 0.48 -0.78 -10.66
C ASP A 70 1.00 0.42 -9.86
N ALA A 71 0.90 0.37 -8.53
CA ALA A 71 1.45 1.40 -7.64
C ALA A 71 2.97 1.55 -7.79
N LEU A 72 3.72 0.44 -7.78
CA LEU A 72 5.19 0.43 -7.96
C LEU A 72 5.60 0.98 -9.32
N ARG A 73 4.78 0.73 -10.35
CA ARG A 73 5.05 1.17 -11.71
C ARG A 73 4.76 2.65 -11.94
N GLY A 74 3.83 3.21 -11.17
CA GLY A 74 3.34 4.57 -11.33
C GLY A 74 2.85 4.81 -12.75
N ASN A 75 3.40 5.84 -13.42
CA ASN A 75 2.97 6.23 -14.77
C ASN A 75 3.55 5.40 -15.92
N ARG A 76 4.44 4.44 -15.64
CA ARG A 76 5.13 3.65 -16.67
C ARG A 76 4.21 2.54 -17.22
N SER A 77 4.41 2.14 -18.46
CA SER A 77 3.75 0.95 -19.02
C SER A 77 4.27 -0.35 -18.40
N PRO A 78 3.44 -1.41 -18.30
CA PRO A 78 3.83 -2.70 -17.75
C PRO A 78 5.02 -3.30 -18.50
N ILE A 79 5.93 -3.96 -17.78
CA ILE A 79 7.02 -4.73 -18.38
C ILE A 79 6.39 -6.03 -18.89
N VAL A 80 6.62 -6.36 -20.15
CA VAL A 80 6.11 -7.59 -20.79
C VAL A 80 7.21 -8.60 -21.07
N ALA A 81 8.46 -8.14 -21.18
CA ALA A 81 9.63 -8.99 -21.31
C ALA A 81 10.91 -8.25 -20.93
N GLU A 82 11.94 -9.01 -20.57
CA GLU A 82 13.32 -8.57 -20.43
C GLU A 82 14.19 -9.46 -21.34
N VAL A 83 15.06 -8.84 -22.12
CA VAL A 83 15.97 -9.52 -23.05
C VAL A 83 17.40 -9.31 -22.57
N LEU A 84 18.08 -10.40 -22.24
CA LEU A 84 19.53 -10.42 -22.02
C LEU A 84 20.24 -10.47 -23.37
N LEU A 85 21.08 -9.48 -23.65
CA LEU A 85 21.88 -9.41 -24.87
C LEU A 85 23.25 -10.10 -24.69
N PRO A 86 23.90 -10.54 -25.79
CA PRO A 86 25.20 -11.21 -25.73
C PRO A 86 26.34 -10.38 -25.10
N ASP A 87 26.20 -9.06 -25.09
CA ASP A 87 27.15 -8.13 -24.45
C ASP A 87 26.92 -7.97 -22.93
N GLY A 88 25.96 -8.70 -22.37
CA GLY A 88 25.59 -8.63 -20.96
C GLY A 88 24.67 -7.46 -20.61
N SER A 89 24.23 -6.66 -21.60
CA SER A 89 23.22 -5.62 -21.39
C SER A 89 21.80 -6.21 -21.39
N HIS A 90 20.86 -5.47 -20.81
CA HIS A 90 19.47 -5.89 -20.66
C HIS A 90 18.55 -4.89 -21.35
N HIS A 91 17.64 -5.38 -22.18
CA HIS A 91 16.59 -4.59 -22.82
C HIS A 91 15.21 -4.90 -22.22
N ILE A 92 14.58 -3.89 -21.63
CA ILE A 92 13.23 -4.00 -21.06
C ILE A 92 12.20 -3.66 -22.14
N ILE A 93 11.33 -4.61 -22.47
CA ILE A 93 10.18 -4.40 -23.36
C ILE A 93 8.96 -4.06 -22.51
N ARG A 94 8.33 -2.93 -22.82
CA ARG A 94 7.11 -2.47 -22.13
C ARG A 94 5.90 -2.57 -23.04
N GLY A 95 4.77 -2.97 -22.47
CA GLY A 95 3.48 -3.04 -23.16
C GLY A 95 2.91 -1.66 -23.47
N ARG A 96 1.75 -1.62 -24.14
CA ARG A 96 0.97 -0.38 -24.28
C ARG A 96 0.23 -0.07 -22.98
N LYS A 97 0.13 1.22 -22.66
CA LYS A 97 -0.75 1.71 -21.60
C LYS A 97 -2.20 1.51 -22.06
N LYS A 98 -3.03 0.87 -21.24
CA LYS A 98 -4.48 0.80 -21.46
C LYS A 98 -5.11 2.14 -21.12
#